data_AF-A0A2N2IZD4-F1
#
_entry.id   AF-A0A2N2IZD4-F1
#
_cell.length_a   1.000
_cell.length_b   1.000
_cell.length_c   1.000
_cell.angle_alpha   90.00
_cell.angle_beta   90.00
_cell.angle_gamma   90.00
#
_symmetry.space_group_name_H-M   'P 1'
#
loop_
_entity.id
_entity.type
_entity.pdbx_description
1 polymer ?
#
loop_
_entity_poly.entity_id
_entity_poly.type
_entity_poly.pdbx_seq_one_letter_code
_entity_poly.pdbx_strand_id
1 'polypeptide(L)'
;MEVLRKLYGWSRSHFNEELAHRFIRCIGIYPAGTLVQLQSGMLGVVVESTDSLLRPVVRLVYDTKRDWAVSPKDIDLSKPNGKGGEERIIGYECAKRWRINPLKILGIT
;
A
#
# COMPACT_ATOMS: atom_id res chain seq x y z
N MET A 1 -18.24 -3.11 -4.01
CA MET A 1 -17.24 -2.48 -3.11
C MET A 1 -17.41 -2.85 -1.63
N GLU A 2 -18.61 -3.20 -1.13
CA GLU A 2 -18.80 -3.50 0.31
C GLU A 2 -18.26 -4.88 0.76
N VAL A 3 -18.24 -5.88 -0.13
CA VAL A 3 -17.83 -7.26 0.19
C VAL A 3 -16.34 -7.35 0.54
N LEU A 4 -15.48 -6.64 -0.18
CA LEU A 4 -14.03 -6.60 0.08
C LEU A 4 -13.72 -5.97 1.45
N ARG A 5 -14.45 -4.91 1.82
CA ARG A 5 -14.29 -4.26 3.13
C ARG A 5 -14.73 -5.18 4.27
N LYS A 6 -15.80 -5.97 4.08
CA LYS A 6 -16.25 -6.99 5.05
C LYS A 6 -15.23 -8.13 5.19
N LEU A 7 -14.65 -8.61 4.08
CA LEU A 7 -13.57 -9.61 4.11
C LEU A 7 -12.32 -9.09 4.84
N TYR A 8 -11.94 -7.83 4.63
CA TYR A 8 -10.81 -7.21 5.34
C TYR A 8 -11.12 -6.92 6.81
N GLY A 9 -12.38 -6.65 7.14
CA GLY A 9 -12.83 -6.46 8.52
C GLY A 9 -12.78 -7.74 9.35
N TRP A 10 -12.98 -8.91 8.73
CA TRP A 10 -12.96 -10.22 9.40
C TRP A 10 -11.56 -10.85 9.49
N SER A 11 -10.57 -10.36 8.72
CA SER A 11 -9.18 -10.84 8.82
C SER A 11 -8.50 -10.48 10.13
N ARG A 12 -9.05 -9.52 10.89
CA ARG A 12 -8.59 -9.19 12.25
C ARG A 12 -8.79 -10.31 13.27
N SER A 13 -9.66 -11.29 13.02
CA SER A 13 -9.99 -12.33 14.00
C SER A 13 -9.28 -13.66 13.73
N HIS A 14 -9.37 -14.26 12.54
CA HIS A 14 -8.75 -15.57 12.25
C HIS A 14 -8.50 -15.84 10.75
N PHE A 15 -8.06 -14.84 9.97
CA PHE A 15 -7.76 -15.06 8.56
C PHE A 15 -6.30 -14.73 8.28
N ASN A 16 -5.58 -15.70 7.72
CA ASN A 16 -4.15 -15.59 7.43
C ASN A 16 -3.90 -14.37 6.53
N GLU A 17 -3.32 -13.31 7.10
CA GLU A 17 -3.03 -12.02 6.45
C GLU A 17 -2.25 -12.24 5.14
N GLU A 18 -1.40 -13.28 5.11
CA GLU A 18 -0.65 -13.70 3.94
C GLU A 18 -1.55 -14.24 2.81
N LEU A 19 -2.59 -15.01 3.15
CA LEU A 19 -3.51 -15.58 2.16
C LEU A 19 -4.43 -14.49 1.58
N ALA A 20 -4.88 -13.55 2.41
CA ALA A 20 -5.60 -12.36 1.96
C ALA A 20 -4.72 -11.50 1.03
N HIS A 21 -3.46 -11.26 1.40
CA HIS A 21 -2.53 -10.54 0.55
C HIS A 21 -2.26 -11.25 -0.77
N ARG A 22 -2.11 -12.59 -0.78
CA ARG A 22 -1.98 -13.38 -2.02
C ARG A 22 -3.23 -13.28 -2.88
N PHE A 23 -4.42 -13.39 -2.28
CA PHE A 23 -5.70 -13.28 -2.99
C PHE A 23 -5.88 -11.89 -3.62
N ILE A 24 -5.55 -10.83 -2.88
CA ILE A 24 -5.60 -9.45 -3.36
C ILE A 24 -4.57 -9.21 -4.48
N ARG A 25 -3.36 -9.78 -4.36
CA ARG A 25 -2.34 -9.80 -5.42
C ARG A 25 -2.84 -10.50 -6.70
N CYS A 26 -3.58 -11.61 -6.54
CA CYS A 26 -4.16 -12.36 -7.65
C CYS A 26 -5.33 -11.64 -8.34
N ILE A 27 -6.09 -10.82 -7.61
CA ILE A 27 -7.18 -10.01 -8.18
C ILE A 27 -6.64 -8.68 -8.74
N GLY A 28 -5.45 -8.27 -8.30
CA GLY A 28 -4.73 -7.09 -8.81
C GLY A 28 -5.23 -5.77 -8.24
N ILE A 29 -5.90 -5.76 -7.07
CA ILE A 29 -6.47 -4.55 -6.46
C ILE A 29 -5.62 -4.16 -5.26
N TYR A 30 -5.10 -2.93 -5.18
CA TYR A 30 -4.45 -2.44 -3.96
C TYR A 30 -5.41 -1.52 -3.18
N PRO A 31 -6.05 -2.00 -2.08
CA PRO A 31 -7.00 -1.16 -1.36
C PRO A 31 -6.31 -0.06 -0.57
N ALA A 32 -7.00 1.07 -0.39
CA ALA A 32 -6.55 2.15 0.47
C ALA A 32 -6.21 1.65 1.89
N GLY A 33 -5.11 2.14 2.44
CA GLY A 33 -4.58 1.73 3.75
C GLY A 33 -3.63 0.54 3.70
N THR A 34 -3.38 -0.04 2.53
CA THR A 34 -2.37 -1.09 2.36
C THR A 34 -0.97 -0.50 2.40
N LEU A 35 -0.06 -1.09 3.18
CA LEU A 35 1.37 -0.79 3.11
C LEU A 35 2.02 -1.65 2.02
N VAL A 36 2.68 -1.00 1.07
CA VAL A 36 3.34 -1.62 -0.07
C VAL A 36 4.81 -1.24 -0.12
N GLN A 37 5.63 -2.15 -0.63
CA GLN A 37 7.03 -1.88 -0.97
C GLN A 37 7.14 -1.60 -2.47
N LEU A 38 7.83 -0.52 -2.79
CA LEU A 38 8.17 -0.15 -4.16
C LEU A 38 9.55 -0.68 -4.54
N GLN A 39 9.79 -0.88 -5.83
CA GLN A 39 11.08 -1.38 -6.33
C GLN A 39 12.28 -0.50 -5.96
N SER A 40 12.07 0.79 -5.73
CA SER A 40 13.11 1.69 -5.20
C SER A 40 13.58 1.34 -3.79
N GLY A 41 12.82 0.55 -3.04
CA GLY A 41 13.00 0.33 -1.60
C GLY A 41 12.19 1.29 -0.73
N MET A 42 11.36 2.15 -1.33
CA MET A 42 10.43 2.98 -0.58
C MET A 42 9.23 2.16 -0.09
N LEU A 43 8.79 2.42 1.13
CA LEU A 43 7.49 1.98 1.63
C LEU A 43 6.48 3.10 1.45
N GLY A 44 5.29 2.72 1.03
CA GLY A 44 4.19 3.65 0.91
C GLY A 44 2.85 3.05 1.28
N VAL A 45 1.93 3.90 1.72
CA VAL A 45 0.54 3.55 2.01
C VAL A 45 -0.32 3.91 0.81
N VAL A 46 -1.12 2.97 0.33
CA VAL A 46 -2.07 3.24 -0.74
C VAL A 46 -3.12 4.22 -0.24
N VAL A 47 -3.27 5.35 -0.94
CA VAL A 47 -4.23 6.41 -0.59
C VAL A 47 -5.53 6.20 -1.34
N GLU A 48 -5.43 5.97 -2.64
CA GLU A 48 -6.57 5.77 -3.52
C GLU A 48 -6.19 4.84 -4.68
N SER A 49 -7.18 4.10 -5.18
CA SER A 49 -7.06 3.31 -6.41
C SER A 49 -7.37 4.18 -7.62
N THR A 50 -6.61 4.03 -8.70
CA THR A 50 -6.93 4.63 -10.00
C THR A 50 -7.75 3.66 -10.86
N ASP A 51 -8.12 4.05 -12.09
CA ASP A 51 -8.74 3.16 -13.08
C ASP A 51 -7.84 1.94 -13.41
N SER A 52 -6.53 2.07 -13.19
CA SER A 52 -5.58 0.95 -13.25
C SER A 52 -5.37 0.37 -11.86
N LEU A 53 -5.95 -0.81 -11.62
CA LEU A 53 -5.93 -1.46 -10.30
C LEU A 53 -4.51 -1.73 -9.76
N LEU A 54 -3.52 -1.87 -10.67
CA LEU A 54 -2.11 -2.10 -10.35
C LEU A 54 -1.29 -0.81 -10.20
N ARG A 55 -1.88 0.37 -10.43
CA ARG A 55 -1.20 1.67 -10.39
C ARG A 55 -1.96 2.67 -9.52
N PRO A 56 -2.09 2.39 -8.21
CA PRO A 56 -2.73 3.31 -7.27
C PRO A 56 -1.89 4.56 -7.03
N VAL A 57 -2.48 5.53 -6.32
CA VAL A 57 -1.74 6.62 -5.68
C VAL A 57 -1.24 6.13 -4.32
N VAL A 58 0.05 6.36 -4.06
CA VAL A 58 0.77 5.87 -2.89
C VAL A 58 1.43 7.02 -2.16
N ARG A 59 1.21 7.10 -0.84
CA ARG A 59 1.88 8.02 0.07
C ARG A 59 3.16 7.38 0.59
N LEU A 60 4.31 7.88 0.15
CA LEU A 60 5.62 7.47 0.63
C LEU A 60 5.81 7.84 2.09
N VAL A 61 6.35 6.93 2.90
CA VAL A 61 6.50 7.15 4.35
C VAL A 61 7.83 6.66 4.92
N TYR A 62 8.51 5.74 4.25
CA TYR A 62 9.77 5.18 4.76
C TYR A 62 10.69 4.75 3.63
N ASP A 63 12.00 4.90 3.82
CA ASP A 63 13.03 4.40 2.90
C ASP A 63 13.76 3.24 3.57
N THR A 64 13.55 2.01 3.06
CA THR A 64 14.16 0.80 3.62
C THR A 64 15.66 0.70 3.38
N LYS A 65 16.20 1.40 2.39
CA LYS A 65 17.64 1.36 2.08
C LYS A 65 18.43 2.26 3.03
N ARG A 66 17.82 3.37 3.44
CA ARG A 66 18.41 4.36 4.34
C ARG A 66 17.92 4.25 5.79
N ASP A 67 16.98 3.35 6.05
CA ASP A 67 16.40 3.06 7.37
C ASP A 67 15.84 4.31 8.09
N TRP A 68 15.08 5.13 7.35
CA TRP A 68 14.52 6.37 7.89
C TRP A 68 13.13 6.69 7.35
N ALA A 69 12.36 7.39 8.17
CA ALA A 69 11.07 7.93 7.76
C ALA A 69 11.27 9.11 6.81
N VAL A 70 10.53 9.14 5.71
CA VAL A 70 10.58 10.25 4.76
C VAL A 70 9.44 11.23 5.01
N SER A 71 9.59 12.47 4.53
CA SER A 71 8.46 13.39 4.48
C SER A 71 7.35 12.77 3.61
N PRO A 72 6.10 12.68 4.13
CA PRO A 72 5.00 12.12 3.37
C PRO A 72 4.84 12.80 2.02
N LYS A 73 4.83 12.00 0.95
CA LYS A 73 4.65 12.47 -0.42
C LYS A 73 3.80 11.50 -1.20
N ASP A 74 2.77 12.01 -1.85
CA ASP A 74 1.89 11.21 -2.69
C ASP A 74 2.50 11.12 -4.10
N ILE A 75 2.57 9.90 -4.62
CA ILE A 75 2.98 9.61 -5.98
C ILE A 75 1.90 8.79 -6.67
N ASP A 76 1.61 9.13 -7.93
CA ASP A 76 0.64 8.41 -8.74
C ASP A 76 1.38 7.47 -9.70
N LEU A 77 1.27 6.17 -9.43
CA LEU A 77 1.95 5.14 -10.21
C LEU A 77 1.38 5.03 -11.64
N SER A 78 0.22 5.64 -11.94
CA SER A 78 -0.38 5.67 -13.27
C SER A 78 0.27 6.71 -14.20
N LYS A 79 0.98 7.70 -13.64
CA LYS A 79 1.58 8.79 -14.42
C LYS A 79 2.84 8.35 -15.18
N PRO A 80 3.38 9.18 -16.08
CA PRO A 80 4.68 8.93 -16.71
C PRO A 80 5.87 9.01 -15.75
N ASN A 81 7.06 8.64 -16.22
CA ASN A 81 8.33 8.77 -15.49
C ASN A 81 8.59 10.21 -15.03
N GLY A 82 9.24 10.37 -13.88
CA GLY A 82 9.42 11.66 -13.20
C GLY A 82 8.18 12.18 -12.47
N LYS A 83 7.03 11.51 -12.61
CA LYS A 83 5.77 11.80 -11.88
C LYS A 83 5.22 10.61 -11.09
N GLY A 84 6.00 9.54 -10.94
CA GLY A 84 5.63 8.33 -10.20
C GLY A 84 5.54 7.05 -11.05
N GLY A 85 5.46 7.17 -12.38
CA GLY A 85 5.31 6.02 -13.30
C GLY A 85 6.49 5.06 -13.39
N GLU A 86 7.65 5.50 -12.91
CA GLU A 86 8.84 4.66 -12.87
C GLU A 86 8.81 3.68 -11.69
N GLU A 87 7.89 3.84 -10.74
CA GLU A 87 7.78 2.96 -9.58
C GLU A 87 6.82 1.81 -9.83
N ARG A 88 7.15 0.67 -9.23
CA ARG A 88 6.33 -0.54 -9.26
C ARG A 88 6.20 -1.09 -7.87
N ILE A 89 4.99 -1.52 -7.52
CA ILE A 89 4.75 -2.26 -6.30
C ILE A 89 5.33 -3.67 -6.48
N ILE A 90 6.34 -4.00 -5.67
CA ILE A 90 6.97 -5.32 -5.67
C ILE A 90 6.34 -6.26 -4.63
N GLY A 91 5.63 -5.71 -3.65
CA GLY A 91 4.97 -6.51 -2.64
C GLY A 91 4.20 -5.71 -1.60
N TYR A 92 3.47 -6.47 -0.78
CA TYR A 92 2.83 -6.01 0.44
C TYR A 92 3.82 -6.12 1.59
N GLU A 93 3.78 -5.16 2.50
CA GLU A 93 4.56 -5.20 3.74
C GLU A 93 3.64 -5.20 4.96
N CYS A 94 4.04 -5.94 6.00
CA CYS A 94 3.31 -5.92 7.26
C CYS A 94 3.63 -4.62 8.02
N ALA A 95 2.62 -3.78 8.26
CA ALA A 95 2.82 -2.51 8.93
C ALA A 95 3.39 -2.65 10.36
N LYS A 96 3.08 -3.76 11.06
CA LYS A 96 3.64 -4.07 12.38
C LYS A 96 5.15 -4.23 12.35
N ARG A 97 5.71 -4.84 11.28
CA ARG A 97 7.17 -5.02 11.11
C ARG A 97 7.91 -3.68 11.11
N TRP A 98 7.29 -2.67 10.51
CA TRP A 98 7.87 -1.34 10.34
C TRP A 98 7.38 -0.32 11.38
N ARG A 99 6.54 -0.74 12.35
CA ARG A 99 5.89 0.15 13.33
C ARG A 99 5.13 1.32 12.68
N ILE A 100 4.62 1.09 11.47
CA ILE A 100 3.85 2.07 10.70
C ILE A 100 2.36 1.86 10.98
N ASN A 101 1.60 2.95 11.16
CA ASN A 101 0.14 2.91 11.25
C ASN A 101 -0.48 3.55 9.99
N PRO A 102 -0.96 2.75 9.02
CA PRO A 102 -1.52 3.27 7.78
C PRO A 102 -2.74 4.19 7.98
N LEU A 103 -3.57 3.94 8.99
CA LEU A 103 -4.76 4.77 9.24
C LEU A 103 -4.39 6.17 9.72
N LYS A 104 -3.36 6.27 10.58
CA LYS A 104 -2.79 7.55 11.01
C LYS A 104 -2.22 8.33 9.82
N ILE A 105 -1.59 7.64 8.88
CA ILE A 105 -1.02 8.24 7.66
C ILE A 105 -2.10 8.78 6.72
N LEU A 106 -3.27 8.14 6.69
CA LEU A 106 -4.41 8.59 5.88
C LEU A 106 -5.23 9.71 6.54
N GLY A 107 -4.92 10.10 7.78
CA GLY A 107 -5.67 11.14 8.51
C GLY A 107 -7.06 10.68 8.96
N ILE A 108 -7.31 9.38 9.03
CA ILE A 108 -8.56 8.81 9.55
C ILE A 108 -8.33 8.51 11.02
N THR A 109 -8.62 9.47 11.90
CA THR A 109 -8.62 9.31 13.37
C THR A 109 -9.79 10.07 13.94
#